data_AF-A0A1B3P5R5-F1
#
_entry.id   AF-A0A1B3P5R5-F1
#
_cell.length_a   1.000
_cell.length_b   1.000
_cell.length_c   1.000
_cell.angle_alpha   90.00
_cell.angle_beta   90.00
_cell.angle_gamma   90.00
#
_symmetry.space_group_name_H-M   'P 1'
#
loop_
_entity.id
_entity.type
_entity.pdbx_description
1 polymer ?
#
loop_
_entity_poly.entity_id
_entity_poly.type
_entity_poly.pdbx_seq_one_letter_code
_entity_poly.pdbx_strand_id
1 'polypeptide(L)'
;MHIFILYKMKKILKNETTEVQSPKDQFFYRALAALMTFMCLGNQVWWGYEPYGKIFKINRFIVTFTGPIMAISQFIYLYVYFNQLTADALSIVYCMLPVTLLANIKIRLAKRDIYKNLMLDFMTKIHLYNYKGEEFINKTIKKVERYSHQMGYCLIGIVAFDSLLWCIVPIITNLIHEEAIKNRTM
;
A
#
# COMPACT_ATOMS: atom_id res chain seq x y z
N MET A 1 -16.95 27.17 3.28
CA MET A 1 -17.08 25.71 3.06
C MET A 1 -16.05 24.88 3.84
N HIS A 2 -14.77 25.28 3.93
CA HIS A 2 -13.70 24.52 4.62
C HIS A 2 -13.89 24.32 6.14
N ILE A 3 -14.44 25.31 6.86
CA ILE A 3 -14.64 25.21 8.33
C ILE A 3 -15.67 24.14 8.70
N PHE A 4 -16.70 23.95 7.87
CA PHE A 4 -17.74 22.94 8.11
C PHE A 4 -17.21 21.51 7.91
N ILE A 5 -16.32 21.32 6.93
CA ILE A 5 -15.63 20.04 6.68
C ILE A 5 -14.74 19.69 7.88
N LEU A 6 -13.95 20.65 8.37
CA LEU A 6 -13.08 20.44 9.54
C LEU A 6 -13.88 20.13 10.82
N TYR A 7 -15.00 20.82 11.05
CA TYR A 7 -15.85 20.55 12.22
C TYR A 7 -16.52 19.16 12.14
N LYS A 8 -16.97 18.77 10.95
CA LYS A 8 -17.55 17.44 10.70
C LYS A 8 -16.48 16.34 10.88
N MET A 9 -15.26 16.55 10.38
CA MET A 9 -14.14 15.62 10.62
C MET A 9 -13.77 15.52 12.10
N LYS A 10 -13.73 16.64 12.83
CA LYS A 10 -13.40 16.64 14.27
C LYS A 10 -14.46 15.91 15.11
N LYS A 11 -15.74 16.01 14.73
CA LYS A 11 -16.85 15.29 15.37
C LYS A 11 -16.82 13.79 15.04
N ILE A 12 -16.46 13.40 13.82
CA ILE A 12 -16.24 12.00 13.43
C ILE A 12 -15.07 11.40 14.22
N LEU A 13 -13.93 12.10 14.28
CA LEU A 13 -12.75 11.69 15.05
C LEU A 13 -13.01 11.59 16.55
N LYS A 14 -13.88 12.45 17.11
CA LYS A 14 -14.26 12.42 18.53
C LYS A 14 -15.23 11.27 18.85
N ASN A 15 -16.04 10.81 17.90
CA ASN A 15 -16.94 9.68 18.08
C ASN A 15 -16.25 8.32 17.86
N GLU A 16 -15.17 8.26 17.09
CA GLU A 16 -14.34 7.05 16.92
C GLU A 16 -13.65 6.61 18.22
N THR A 17 -13.53 7.46 19.24
CA THR A 17 -12.79 7.13 20.48
C THR A 17 -13.63 6.47 21.58
N THR A 18 -14.97 6.50 21.51
CA THR A 18 -15.82 6.06 22.63
C THR A 18 -16.42 4.66 22.48
N GLU A 19 -16.79 4.20 21.28
CA GLU A 19 -17.42 2.88 21.08
C GLU A 19 -16.66 2.03 20.07
N VAL A 20 -16.45 0.75 20.39
CA VAL A 20 -15.79 -0.21 19.50
C VAL A 20 -16.76 -0.56 18.38
N GLN A 21 -16.69 0.19 17.28
CA GLN A 21 -17.50 -0.04 16.09
C GLN A 21 -16.92 -1.20 15.27
N SER A 22 -17.75 -1.85 14.46
CA SER A 22 -17.26 -2.83 13.50
C SER A 22 -16.19 -2.18 12.59
N PRO A 23 -15.06 -2.86 12.29
CA PRO A 23 -14.04 -2.34 11.39
C PRO A 23 -14.61 -1.80 10.08
N LYS A 24 -15.68 -2.42 9.56
CA LYS A 24 -16.37 -1.97 8.34
C LYS A 24 -16.92 -0.53 8.41
N ASP A 25 -17.28 -0.07 9.60
CA ASP A 25 -17.91 1.23 9.79
C ASP A 25 -16.91 2.36 10.02
N GLN A 26 -15.67 2.01 10.35
CA GLN A 26 -14.63 2.98 10.64
C GLN A 26 -14.00 3.54 9.37
N PHE A 27 -13.64 4.83 9.42
CA PHE A 27 -13.07 5.51 8.26
C PHE A 27 -11.71 4.91 7.86
N PHE A 28 -10.89 4.54 8.85
CA PHE A 28 -9.56 3.95 8.62
C PHE A 28 -9.63 2.72 7.71
N TYR A 29 -10.46 1.74 8.04
CA TYR A 29 -10.56 0.51 7.25
C TYR A 29 -11.24 0.73 5.89
N ARG A 30 -12.13 1.72 5.77
CA ARG A 30 -12.68 2.14 4.46
C ARG A 30 -11.58 2.69 3.56
N ALA A 31 -10.75 3.60 4.08
CA ALA A 31 -9.61 4.14 3.37
C ALA A 31 -8.58 3.05 3.01
N LEU A 32 -8.32 2.13 3.94
CA LEU A 32 -7.43 0.99 3.71
C LEU A 32 -7.98 0.05 2.62
N ALA A 33 -9.27 -0.26 2.65
CA ALA A 33 -9.94 -1.07 1.63
C ALA A 33 -9.86 -0.43 0.24
N ALA A 34 -10.01 0.89 0.17
CA ALA A 34 -9.82 1.66 -1.05
C ALA A 34 -8.39 1.55 -1.57
N LEU A 35 -7.40 1.80 -0.71
CA LEU A 35 -5.99 1.70 -1.05
C LEU A 35 -5.61 0.28 -1.50
N MET A 36 -6.06 -0.76 -0.79
CA MET A 36 -5.83 -2.15 -1.17
C MET A 36 -6.46 -2.48 -2.53
N THR A 37 -7.65 -1.97 -2.81
CA THR A 37 -8.30 -2.16 -4.11
C THR A 37 -7.54 -1.48 -5.22
N PHE A 38 -7.08 -0.24 -4.99
CA PHE A 38 -6.24 0.50 -5.91
C PHE A 38 -4.93 -0.25 -6.20
N MET A 39 -4.26 -0.75 -5.16
CA MET A 39 -2.99 -1.49 -5.25
C MET A 39 -3.14 -2.96 -5.69
N CYS A 40 -4.35 -3.40 -6.07
CA CYS A 40 -4.65 -4.78 -6.49
C CYS A 40 -4.49 -5.86 -5.41
N LEU A 41 -4.34 -5.47 -4.14
CA LEU A 41 -4.15 -6.37 -3.02
C LEU A 41 -5.46 -6.79 -2.36
N GLY A 42 -6.57 -6.16 -2.71
CA GLY A 42 -7.89 -6.54 -2.22
C GLY A 42 -9.00 -6.08 -3.15
N ASN A 43 -10.24 -6.34 -2.75
CA ASN A 43 -11.40 -5.74 -3.38
C ASN A 43 -12.37 -5.30 -2.30
N GLN A 44 -12.65 -4.01 -2.24
CA GLN A 44 -13.52 -3.45 -1.22
C GLN A 44 -14.94 -4.01 -1.20
N VAL A 45 -15.40 -4.53 -2.35
CA VAL A 45 -16.69 -5.21 -2.47
C VAL A 45 -16.74 -6.46 -1.59
N TRP A 46 -15.60 -7.09 -1.29
CA TRP A 46 -15.55 -8.20 -0.34
C TRP A 46 -16.10 -7.78 1.02
N TRP A 47 -15.81 -6.56 1.47
CA TRP A 47 -16.30 -6.05 2.75
C TRP A 47 -17.65 -5.34 2.63
N GLY A 48 -18.31 -5.43 1.47
CA GLY A 48 -19.62 -4.82 1.21
C GLY A 48 -19.58 -3.30 1.10
N TYR A 49 -18.46 -2.74 0.65
CA TYR A 49 -18.38 -1.35 0.22
C TYR A 49 -18.81 -1.21 -1.25
N GLU A 50 -19.31 -0.03 -1.61
CA GLU A 50 -19.67 0.26 -3.00
C GLU A 50 -18.45 0.15 -3.92
N PRO A 51 -18.55 -0.47 -5.10
CA PRO A 51 -17.43 -0.61 -6.02
C PRO A 51 -16.96 0.76 -6.54
N TYR A 52 -15.64 1.00 -6.54
CA TYR A 52 -15.09 2.17 -7.20
C TYR A 52 -15.24 2.10 -8.72
N GLY A 53 -15.26 3.29 -9.34
CA GLY A 53 -15.47 3.47 -10.77
C GLY A 53 -14.40 2.83 -11.67
N LYS A 54 -14.55 3.05 -12.98
CA LYS A 54 -13.73 2.42 -14.04
C LYS A 54 -12.21 2.56 -13.83
N ILE A 55 -11.76 3.65 -13.20
CA ILE A 55 -10.33 3.92 -12.91
C ILE A 55 -9.69 2.79 -12.11
N PHE A 56 -10.36 2.29 -11.06
CA PHE A 56 -9.80 1.22 -10.22
C PHE A 56 -9.68 -0.10 -10.99
N LYS A 57 -10.66 -0.40 -11.87
CA LYS A 57 -10.61 -1.59 -12.72
C LYS A 57 -9.46 -1.51 -13.73
N ILE A 58 -9.26 -0.34 -14.34
CA ILE A 58 -8.17 -0.10 -15.30
C ILE A 58 -6.81 -0.21 -14.58
N ASN A 59 -6.63 0.49 -13.45
CA ASN A 59 -5.40 0.40 -12.67
C ASN A 59 -5.09 -1.04 -12.28
N ARG A 60 -6.13 -1.79 -11.88
CA ARG A 60 -5.96 -3.19 -11.51
C ARG A 60 -5.46 -4.07 -12.64
N PHE A 61 -5.97 -3.84 -13.84
CA PHE A 61 -5.51 -4.52 -15.04
C PHE A 61 -4.06 -4.16 -15.36
N ILE A 62 -3.74 -2.86 -15.37
CA ILE A 62 -2.40 -2.34 -15.64
C ILE A 62 -1.38 -2.98 -14.68
N VAL A 63 -1.56 -2.80 -13.36
CA VAL A 63 -0.60 -3.29 -12.35
C VAL A 63 -0.40 -4.81 -12.43
N THR A 64 -1.46 -5.58 -12.69
CA THR A 64 -1.38 -7.04 -12.84
C THR A 64 -0.50 -7.45 -14.03
N PHE A 65 -0.57 -6.68 -15.12
CA PHE A 65 0.06 -7.02 -16.38
C PHE A 65 1.47 -6.43 -16.49
N THR A 66 1.66 -5.19 -16.04
CA THR A 66 2.96 -4.52 -16.06
C THR A 66 3.95 -5.12 -15.06
N GLY A 67 3.49 -5.60 -13.90
CA GLY A 67 4.37 -6.19 -12.89
C GLY A 67 5.29 -7.30 -13.41
N PRO A 68 4.77 -8.35 -14.07
CA PRO A 68 5.59 -9.42 -14.63
C PRO A 68 6.51 -8.94 -15.77
N ILE A 69 6.03 -8.01 -16.59
CA ILE A 69 6.83 -7.43 -17.68
C ILE A 69 8.02 -6.66 -17.11
N MET A 70 7.81 -5.87 -16.05
CA MET A 70 8.88 -5.15 -15.36
C MET A 70 9.92 -6.12 -14.79
N ALA A 71 9.48 -7.19 -14.11
CA ALA A 71 10.39 -8.20 -13.58
C ALA A 71 11.24 -8.85 -14.70
N ILE A 72 10.62 -9.27 -15.80
CA ILE A 72 11.33 -9.85 -16.95
C ILE A 72 12.30 -8.83 -17.57
N SER A 73 11.87 -7.58 -17.72
CA SER A 73 12.71 -6.52 -18.28
C SER A 73 13.95 -6.25 -17.41
N GLN A 74 13.84 -6.34 -16.08
CA GLN A 74 14.98 -6.21 -15.17
C GLN A 74 15.99 -7.34 -15.37
N PHE A 75 15.54 -8.58 -15.56
CA PHE A 75 16.41 -9.71 -15.87
C PHE A 75 17.11 -9.54 -17.23
N ILE A 76 16.37 -9.13 -18.26
CA ILE A 76 16.93 -8.88 -19.60
C ILE A 76 17.97 -7.76 -19.52
N TYR A 77 17.66 -6.66 -18.84
CA TYR A 77 18.58 -5.54 -18.66
C TYR A 77 19.87 -5.98 -17.96
N LEU A 78 19.74 -6.70 -16.85
CA LEU A 78 20.90 -7.22 -16.12
C LEU A 78 21.73 -8.15 -17.00
N TYR A 79 21.10 -9.04 -17.78
CA TYR A 79 21.79 -9.97 -18.67
C TYR A 79 22.57 -9.26 -19.79
N VAL A 80 21.96 -8.27 -20.45
CA VAL A 80 22.57 -7.55 -21.58
C VAL A 80 23.70 -6.63 -21.11
N TYR A 81 23.51 -5.95 -19.97
CA TYR A 81 24.42 -4.89 -19.52
C TYR A 81 25.35 -5.29 -18.37
N PHE A 82 25.36 -6.56 -17.94
CA PHE A 82 26.12 -7.03 -16.77
C PHE A 82 27.57 -6.52 -16.73
N ASN A 83 28.30 -6.66 -17.86
CA ASN A 83 29.71 -6.29 -17.96
C ASN A 83 29.96 -4.78 -18.07
N GLN A 84 28.92 -3.99 -18.30
CA GLN A 84 29.01 -2.53 -18.48
C GLN A 84 28.56 -1.76 -17.23
N LEU A 85 27.88 -2.42 -16.30
CA LEU A 85 27.37 -1.80 -15.08
C LEU A 85 28.48 -1.61 -14.04
N THR A 86 28.50 -0.45 -13.41
CA THR A 86 29.34 -0.21 -12.22
C THR A 86 28.84 -1.04 -11.03
N ALA A 87 29.71 -1.28 -10.04
CA ALA A 87 29.35 -2.03 -8.84
C ALA A 87 28.15 -1.40 -8.08
N ASP A 88 28.06 -0.07 -8.07
CA ASP A 88 26.96 0.66 -7.44
C ASP A 88 25.63 0.42 -8.18
N ALA A 89 25.64 0.54 -9.51
CA ALA A 89 24.45 0.28 -10.32
C ALA A 89 24.00 -1.18 -10.19
N LEU A 90 24.94 -2.11 -10.15
CA LEU A 90 24.67 -3.53 -9.96
C LEU A 90 24.03 -3.80 -8.59
N SER A 91 24.53 -3.15 -7.53
CA SER A 91 23.97 -3.24 -6.18
C SER A 91 22.53 -2.73 -6.12
N ILE A 92 22.24 -1.61 -6.80
CA ILE A 92 20.87 -1.08 -6.90
C ILE A 92 19.94 -2.07 -7.59
N VAL A 93 20.35 -2.62 -8.74
CA VAL A 93 19.55 -3.60 -9.48
C VAL A 93 19.30 -4.85 -8.64
N TYR A 94 20.30 -5.35 -7.93
CA TYR A 94 20.14 -6.50 -7.02
C TYR A 94 19.24 -6.22 -5.82
N CYS A 95 19.13 -4.97 -5.36
CA CYS A 95 18.15 -4.59 -4.35
C CYS A 95 16.72 -4.48 -4.93
N MET A 96 16.57 -3.95 -6.14
CA MET A 96 15.25 -3.76 -6.78
C MET A 96 14.58 -5.06 -7.22
N LEU A 97 15.37 -6.00 -7.76
CA LEU A 97 14.88 -7.24 -8.34
C LEU A 97 14.07 -8.11 -7.35
N PRO A 98 14.57 -8.44 -6.14
CA PRO A 98 13.80 -9.22 -5.18
C PRO A 98 12.54 -8.48 -4.70
N VAL A 99 12.59 -7.15 -4.57
CA VAL A 99 11.41 -6.34 -4.22
C VAL A 99 10.35 -6.43 -5.32
N THR A 100 10.75 -6.34 -6.58
CA THR A 100 9.85 -6.44 -7.74
C THR A 100 9.23 -7.83 -7.83
N LEU A 101 10.01 -8.89 -7.60
CA LEU A 101 9.51 -10.26 -7.53
C LEU A 101 8.51 -10.44 -6.37
N LEU A 102 8.85 -9.96 -5.19
CA LEU A 102 7.99 -10.06 -4.01
C LEU A 102 6.66 -9.33 -4.22
N ALA A 103 6.67 -8.13 -4.81
CA ALA A 103 5.47 -7.39 -5.14
C ALA A 103 4.57 -8.17 -6.11
N ASN A 104 5.16 -8.75 -7.17
CA ASN A 104 4.44 -9.59 -8.13
C ASN A 104 3.81 -10.83 -7.49
N ILE A 105 4.56 -11.53 -6.64
CA ILE A 105 4.06 -12.70 -5.89
C ILE A 105 2.89 -12.28 -5.00
N LYS A 106 3.00 -11.18 -4.26
CA LYS A 106 1.92 -10.67 -3.39
C LYS A 106 0.66 -10.35 -4.18
N ILE A 107 0.77 -9.67 -5.32
CA ILE A 107 -0.38 -9.36 -6.19
C ILE A 107 -1.06 -10.65 -6.70
N ARG A 108 -0.29 -11.69 -7.00
CA ARG A 108 -0.83 -12.99 -7.45
C ARG A 108 -1.47 -13.76 -6.29
N LEU A 109 -0.84 -13.78 -5.12
CA LEU A 109 -1.38 -14.41 -3.91
C LEU A 109 -2.69 -13.75 -3.47
N ALA A 110 -2.79 -12.42 -3.57
CA ALA A 110 -4.00 -11.67 -3.23
C ALA A 110 -5.24 -12.05 -4.07
N LYS A 111 -5.05 -12.75 -5.20
CA LYS A 111 -6.13 -13.24 -6.05
C LYS A 111 -6.62 -14.63 -5.69
N ARG A 112 -5.97 -15.33 -4.75
CA ARG A 112 -6.40 -16.66 -4.30
C ARG A 112 -7.60 -16.53 -3.35
N ASP A 113 -8.53 -17.48 -3.43
CA ASP A 113 -9.71 -17.49 -2.55
C ASP A 113 -9.36 -17.61 -1.07
N ILE A 114 -8.27 -18.32 -0.75
CA ILE A 114 -7.75 -18.42 0.63
C ILE A 114 -7.45 -17.02 1.19
N TYR A 115 -6.79 -16.16 0.40
CA TYR A 115 -6.49 -14.80 0.82
C TYR A 115 -7.76 -13.97 1.01
N LYS A 116 -8.71 -14.07 0.08
CA LYS A 116 -10.01 -13.41 0.18
C LYS A 116 -10.74 -13.83 1.47
N ASN A 117 -10.80 -15.13 1.77
CA ASN A 117 -11.47 -15.65 2.96
C ASN A 117 -10.78 -15.18 4.24
N LEU A 118 -9.44 -15.17 4.28
CA LEU A 118 -8.67 -14.64 5.40
C LEU A 118 -8.98 -13.16 5.65
N MET A 119 -9.02 -12.36 4.59
CA MET A 119 -9.31 -10.93 4.67
C MET A 119 -10.76 -10.62 5.04
N LEU A 120 -11.69 -11.45 4.61
CA LEU A 120 -13.09 -11.38 5.04
C LEU A 120 -13.19 -11.65 6.54
N ASP A 121 -12.63 -12.76 7.00
CA ASP A 121 -12.62 -13.15 8.40
C ASP A 121 -11.96 -12.10 9.29
N PHE A 122 -10.84 -11.51 8.85
CA PHE A 122 -10.20 -10.40 9.55
C PHE A 122 -11.15 -9.22 9.73
N MET A 123 -11.86 -8.81 8.68
CA MET A 123 -12.75 -7.64 8.74
C MET A 123 -14.07 -7.90 9.45
N THR A 124 -14.61 -9.13 9.39
CA THR A 124 -15.94 -9.46 9.92
C THR A 124 -15.92 -10.19 11.25
N LYS A 125 -14.87 -10.93 11.60
CA LYS A 125 -14.85 -11.75 12.82
C LYS A 125 -14.00 -11.16 13.94
N ILE A 126 -13.01 -10.30 13.63
CA ILE A 126 -12.11 -9.75 14.65
C ILE A 126 -12.86 -8.97 15.74
N HIS A 127 -13.98 -8.32 15.37
CA HIS A 127 -14.81 -7.57 16.29
C HIS A 127 -15.85 -8.42 17.03
N LEU A 128 -16.15 -9.64 16.56
CA LEU A 128 -17.08 -10.54 17.25
C LEU A 128 -16.47 -11.14 18.52
N TYR A 129 -15.14 -11.18 18.60
CA TYR A 129 -14.42 -11.50 19.85
C TYR A 129 -14.55 -10.39 20.91
N ASN A 130 -15.11 -9.21 20.56
CA ASN A 130 -15.26 -8.07 21.47
C ASN A 130 -16.49 -8.19 22.39
N TYR A 131 -17.47 -9.04 22.06
CA TYR A 131 -18.77 -9.06 22.74
C TYR A 131 -18.86 -10.05 23.91
N LYS A 132 -17.80 -10.79 24.24
CA LYS A 132 -17.78 -11.75 25.38
C LYS A 132 -17.42 -11.12 26.73
N GLY A 133 -17.86 -9.89 26.98
CA GLY A 133 -18.27 -9.43 28.32
C GLY A 133 -17.23 -8.92 29.31
N GLU A 134 -15.92 -9.09 29.10
CA GLU A 134 -14.93 -8.61 30.07
C GLU A 134 -14.37 -7.21 29.75
N GLU A 135 -14.44 -6.29 30.72
CA GLU A 135 -13.91 -4.92 30.62
C GLU A 135 -12.41 -4.89 30.27
N PHE A 136 -11.65 -5.88 30.72
CA PHE A 136 -10.23 -6.05 30.42
C PHE A 136 -9.97 -6.37 28.93
N ILE A 137 -10.78 -7.25 28.34
CA ILE A 137 -10.67 -7.61 26.93
C ILE A 137 -10.92 -6.38 26.05
N ASN A 138 -11.95 -5.59 26.38
CA ASN A 138 -12.28 -4.36 25.67
C ASN A 138 -11.14 -3.32 25.71
N LYS A 139 -10.45 -3.16 26.85
CA LYS A 139 -9.28 -2.25 26.96
C LYS A 139 -8.10 -2.73 26.11
N THR A 140 -7.82 -4.02 26.09
CA THR A 140 -6.75 -4.61 25.28
C THR A 140 -7.01 -4.43 23.79
N ILE A 141 -8.25 -4.63 23.35
CA ILE A 141 -8.63 -4.51 21.94
C ILE A 141 -8.55 -3.08 21.45
N LYS A 142 -9.07 -2.11 22.22
CA LYS A 142 -8.91 -0.67 21.90
C LYS A 142 -7.43 -0.29 21.76
N LYS A 143 -6.54 -0.88 22.57
CA LYS A 143 -5.09 -0.67 22.50
C LYS A 143 -4.50 -1.29 21.23
N VAL A 144 -4.85 -2.52 20.91
CA VAL A 144 -4.40 -3.21 19.67
C VAL A 144 -4.86 -2.46 18.42
N GLU A 145 -6.10 -1.99 18.40
CA GLU A 145 -6.67 -1.22 17.30
C GLU A 145 -5.94 0.11 17.11
N ARG A 146 -5.71 0.86 18.20
CA ARG A 146 -4.92 2.09 18.16
C ARG A 146 -3.51 1.85 17.61
N TYR A 147 -2.85 0.78 18.04
CA TYR A 147 -1.54 0.42 17.50
C TYR A 147 -1.60 0.00 16.03
N SER A 148 -2.65 -0.71 15.62
CA SER A 148 -2.86 -1.10 14.23
C SER A 148 -3.06 0.13 13.33
N HIS A 149 -3.81 1.13 13.79
CA HIS A 149 -3.97 2.40 13.08
C HIS A 149 -2.64 3.17 13.00
N GLN A 150 -1.92 3.31 14.11
CA GLN A 150 -0.63 3.98 14.15
C GLN A 150 0.40 3.31 13.25
N MET A 151 0.48 1.97 13.29
CA MET A 151 1.36 1.19 12.42
C MET A 151 0.94 1.35 10.94
N GLY A 152 -0.36 1.31 10.65
CA GLY A 152 -0.89 1.53 9.31
C GLY A 152 -0.51 2.90 8.74
N TYR A 153 -0.72 3.98 9.50
CA TYR A 153 -0.32 5.33 9.09
C TYR A 153 1.20 5.45 8.90
N CYS A 154 1.99 4.87 9.80
CA CYS A 154 3.44 4.85 9.67
C CYS A 154 3.89 4.15 8.38
N LEU A 155 3.36 2.95 8.11
CA LEU A 155 3.67 2.19 6.90
C LEU A 155 3.24 2.91 5.62
N ILE A 156 2.04 3.51 5.60
CA ILE A 156 1.58 4.31 4.46
C ILE A 156 2.52 5.49 4.23
N GLY A 157 2.93 6.19 5.31
CA GLY A 157 3.87 7.31 5.25
C GLY A 157 5.23 6.91 4.70
N ILE A 158 5.80 5.81 5.20
CA ILE A 158 7.09 5.28 4.73
C ILE A 158 7.02 4.92 3.25
N VAL A 159 5.99 4.19 2.83
CA VAL A 159 5.83 3.79 1.41
C VAL A 159 5.64 5.00 0.51
N ALA A 160 4.84 5.98 0.93
CA ALA A 160 4.63 7.20 0.16
C ALA A 160 5.93 8.01 0.03
N PHE A 161 6.69 8.15 1.12
CA PHE A 161 7.96 8.86 1.12
C PHE A 161 9.02 8.15 0.27
N ASP A 162 9.16 6.84 0.40
CA ASP A 162 10.04 6.02 -0.44
C ASP A 162 9.69 6.16 -1.93
N SER A 163 8.39 6.07 -2.27
CA SER A 163 7.91 6.26 -3.65
C SER A 163 8.26 7.65 -4.20
N LEU A 164 8.21 8.69 -3.36
CA LEU A 164 8.60 10.05 -3.75
C LEU A 164 10.11 10.17 -3.95
N LEU A 165 10.92 9.57 -3.07
CA LEU A 165 12.37 9.58 -3.20
C LEU A 165 12.82 8.93 -4.52
N TRP A 166 12.19 7.82 -4.92
CA TRP A 166 12.47 7.17 -6.20
C TRP A 166 12.21 8.07 -7.43
N CYS A 167 11.30 9.04 -7.32
CA CYS A 167 11.06 10.02 -8.39
C CYS A 167 12.00 11.23 -8.28
N ILE A 168 12.20 11.75 -7.07
CA ILE A 168 12.90 13.02 -6.84
C ILE A 168 14.41 12.86 -7.00
N VAL A 169 15.00 11.77 -6.49
CA VAL A 169 16.45 11.57 -6.52
C VAL A 169 17.00 11.57 -7.95
N PRO A 170 16.44 10.81 -8.92
CA PRO A 170 16.92 10.86 -10.29
C PRO A 170 16.78 12.25 -10.93
N ILE A 171 15.69 12.98 -10.64
CA ILE A 171 15.49 14.33 -11.17
C ILE A 171 16.58 15.27 -10.66
N ILE A 172 16.83 15.28 -9.35
CA ILE A 172 17.87 16.12 -8.74
C ILE A 172 19.25 15.73 -9.28
N THR A 173 19.56 14.43 -9.33
CA THR A 173 20.85 13.95 -9.87
C THR A 173 21.05 14.38 -11.31
N ASN A 174 20.01 14.30 -12.16
CA ASN A 174 20.07 14.73 -13.55
C ASN A 174 20.24 16.25 -13.70
N LEU A 175 19.63 17.06 -12.82
CA LEU A 175 19.79 18.51 -12.81
C LEU A 175 21.21 18.93 -12.39
N ILE A 176 21.80 18.24 -11.41
CA ILE A 176 23.17 18.53 -10.95
C ILE A 176 24.20 18.16 -12.01
N HIS A 177 24.00 17.06 -12.74
CA HIS A 177 24.94 16.53 -13.72
C HIS A 177 24.54 16.80 -15.17
N GLU A 178 23.72 17.82 -15.41
CA GLU A 178 23.16 18.13 -16.73
C GLU A 178 24.26 18.27 -17.80
N GLU A 179 25.36 18.95 -17.47
CA GLU A 179 26.49 19.15 -18.40
C GLU A 179 27.23 17.85 -18.73
N ALA A 180 27.47 17.00 -17.74
CA ALA A 180 28.12 15.70 -17.95
C ALA A 180 27.26 14.76 -18.80
N ILE A 181 25.93 14.80 -18.61
CA ILE A 181 24.96 14.04 -19.40
C ILE A 181 24.93 14.56 -20.85
N LYS A 182 24.85 15.89 -21.05
CA LYS A 182 24.87 16.50 -22.39
C LYS A 182 26.14 16.16 -23.17
N ASN A 183 27.28 16.11 -22.49
CA ASN A 183 28.57 15.82 -23.09
C ASN A 183 28.87 14.31 -23.21
N ARG A 184 27.97 13.42 -22.74
CA ARG A 184 28.15 11.96 -22.69
C ARG A 184 29.45 11.53 -21.99
N THR A 185 29.85 12.27 -20.96
CA THR A 185 31.08 12.01 -20.20
C THR A 185 30.83 11.27 -18.89
N MET A 186 29.58 10.91 -18.61
CA MET A 186 29.14 10.04 -17.51
C MET A 186 28.58 8.72 -18.05
#